data_AF-A0A257V071-F1
#
_entry.id   AF-A0A257V071-F1
#
_cell.length_a   1.000
_cell.length_b   1.000
_cell.length_c   1.000
_cell.angle_alpha   90.00
_cell.angle_beta   90.00
_cell.angle_gamma   90.00
#
_symmetry.space_group_name_H-M   'P 1'
#
loop_
_entity.id
_entity.type
_entity.pdbx_description
1 polymer ?
#
loop_
_entity_poly.entity_id
_entity_poly.type
_entity_poly.pdbx_seq_one_letter_code
_entity_poly.pdbx_strand_id
1 'polypeptide(L)'
;MTRVSALSGVAPVRSGGTAARAANAGFTPRQPATASAGPVSAVIPAGLIALQEDTCPQHRDRSARRGGERVLGALGAIQIATLNEDGGAALAALNDAIATMTEPADPVLRQIIGAIRLRAKVELARRDQI
;
A
#
# COMPACT_ATOMS: atom_id res chain seq x y z
N MET A 1 15.45 46.82 -2.99
CA MET A 1 14.00 47.00 -3.16
C MET A 1 13.62 46.80 -4.63
N THR A 2 13.26 45.60 -5.09
CA THR A 2 12.62 45.38 -6.41
C THR A 2 12.05 43.96 -6.48
N ARG A 3 10.82 43.77 -6.01
CA ARG A 3 9.58 43.48 -6.77
C ARG A 3 9.54 42.11 -7.48
N VAL A 4 8.81 41.21 -6.84
CA VAL A 4 8.22 39.99 -7.40
C VAL A 4 7.11 40.40 -8.39
N SER A 5 7.15 39.87 -9.61
CA SER A 5 6.06 40.00 -10.58
C SER A 5 5.56 38.64 -11.01
N ALA A 6 4.23 38.55 -11.02
CA ALA A 6 3.41 37.36 -11.09
C ALA A 6 3.44 36.64 -12.45
N LEU A 7 3.16 35.34 -12.39
CA LEU A 7 2.84 34.46 -13.50
C LEU A 7 1.53 34.93 -14.16
N SER A 8 1.62 35.45 -15.38
CA SER A 8 0.47 35.72 -16.24
C SER A 8 0.31 34.61 -17.29
N GLY A 9 -0.85 33.96 -17.23
CA GLY A 9 -1.68 33.57 -18.37
C GLY A 9 -1.01 32.80 -19.51
N VAL A 10 -1.21 31.49 -19.52
CA VAL A 10 -1.07 30.64 -20.72
C VAL A 10 -2.19 30.98 -21.70
N ALA A 11 -1.83 31.56 -22.84
CA ALA A 11 -2.67 31.64 -24.02
C ALA A 11 -2.50 30.36 -24.87
N PRO A 12 -3.55 29.84 -25.52
CA PRO A 12 -3.45 28.61 -26.31
C PRO A 12 -2.97 28.93 -27.73
N VAL A 13 -1.97 28.19 -28.22
CA VAL A 13 -1.62 28.19 -29.66
C VAL A 13 -2.14 26.91 -30.30
N ARG A 14 -2.88 27.07 -31.39
CA ARG A 14 -3.51 26.00 -32.15
C ARG A 14 -2.79 25.85 -33.49
N SER A 15 -2.46 24.59 -33.81
CA SER A 15 -2.36 23.96 -35.14
C SER A 15 -1.24 24.35 -36.11
N GLY A 16 -0.49 23.32 -36.55
CA GLY A 16 -0.02 23.22 -37.93
C GLY A 16 1.26 22.41 -38.18
N GLY A 17 1.12 21.23 -38.80
CA GLY A 17 2.02 20.79 -39.88
C GLY A 17 3.29 19.98 -39.57
N THR A 18 3.15 18.65 -39.63
CA THR A 18 4.05 17.65 -40.25
C THR A 18 5.57 17.70 -40.02
N ALA A 19 6.08 16.72 -39.27
CA ALA A 19 7.32 16.03 -39.60
C ALA A 19 7.18 14.53 -39.33
N ALA A 20 7.25 13.74 -40.40
CA ALA A 20 7.23 12.29 -40.35
C ALA A 20 8.57 11.75 -39.82
N ARG A 21 8.51 10.75 -38.93
CA ARG A 21 9.54 9.71 -38.88
C ARG A 21 8.90 8.38 -38.51
N ALA A 22 9.12 7.43 -39.40
CA ALA A 22 8.46 6.14 -39.47
C ALA A 22 9.03 5.12 -38.47
N ALA A 23 8.18 4.11 -38.24
CA ALA A 23 8.50 2.73 -37.87
C ALA A 23 8.96 2.46 -36.44
N ASN A 24 7.98 2.30 -35.55
CA ASN A 24 7.93 1.10 -34.71
C ASN A 24 6.58 0.43 -34.97
N ALA A 25 6.60 -0.82 -35.41
CA ALA A 25 5.41 -1.63 -35.61
C ALA A 25 4.73 -1.85 -34.24
N GLY A 26 3.84 -0.92 -33.88
CA GLY A 26 2.99 -1.03 -32.71
C GLY A 26 1.92 -2.07 -32.94
N PHE A 27 1.58 -2.80 -31.87
CA PHE A 27 0.41 -3.66 -31.84
C PHE A 27 -0.83 -2.86 -32.27
N THR A 28 -1.43 -3.22 -33.41
CA THR A 28 -2.69 -2.64 -33.87
C THR A 28 -3.83 -3.51 -33.38
N PRO A 29 -4.64 -3.07 -32.39
CA PRO A 29 -5.84 -3.80 -32.02
C PRO A 29 -6.78 -3.83 -33.23
N ARG A 30 -7.17 -5.03 -33.66
CA ARG A 30 -8.17 -5.22 -34.71
C ARG A 30 -9.50 -4.69 -34.20
N GLN A 31 -10.03 -3.65 -34.83
CA GLN A 31 -11.38 -3.14 -34.58
C GLN A 31 -12.39 -4.25 -34.94
N PRO A 32 -13.17 -4.79 -33.98
CA PRO A 32 -14.27 -5.68 -34.32
C PRO A 32 -15.37 -4.87 -35.01
N ALA A 33 -16.01 -5.46 -36.02
CA ALA A 33 -17.17 -4.87 -36.68
C ALA A 33 -18.24 -4.53 -35.63
N THR A 34 -18.81 -3.33 -35.73
CA THR A 34 -19.85 -2.83 -34.83
C THR A 34 -21.13 -3.64 -35.02
N ALA A 35 -21.26 -4.72 -34.25
CA ALA A 35 -22.56 -5.24 -33.87
C ALA A 35 -23.11 -4.30 -32.78
N SER A 36 -24.36 -3.87 -32.93
CA SER A 36 -25.11 -3.06 -31.98
C SER A 36 -25.23 -3.78 -30.64
N ALA A 37 -24.24 -3.62 -29.78
CA ALA A 37 -24.26 -4.08 -28.40
C ALA A 37 -25.06 -3.08 -27.56
N GLY A 38 -26.09 -3.57 -26.86
CA GLY A 38 -26.76 -2.81 -25.81
C GLY A 38 -25.80 -2.38 -24.70
N PRO A 39 -26.19 -1.43 -23.84
CA PRO A 39 -25.30 -0.85 -22.84
C PRO A 39 -24.85 -1.91 -21.83
N VAL A 40 -23.65 -2.47 -22.03
CA VAL A 40 -22.94 -3.24 -21.01
C VAL A 40 -22.22 -2.26 -20.11
N SER A 41 -22.61 -2.27 -18.83
CA SER A 41 -21.99 -1.46 -17.78
C SER A 41 -20.49 -1.76 -17.74
N ALA A 42 -19.67 -0.72 -17.96
CA ALA A 42 -18.23 -0.85 -17.97
C ALA A 42 -17.74 -1.18 -16.55
N VAL A 43 -17.42 -2.45 -16.30
CA VAL A 43 -16.64 -2.85 -15.13
C VAL A 43 -15.29 -2.14 -15.23
N ILE A 44 -15.04 -1.21 -14.31
CA ILE A 44 -13.85 -0.36 -14.32
C ILE A 44 -12.62 -1.25 -14.08
N PRO A 45 -11.66 -1.32 -15.02
CA PRO A 45 -10.48 -2.20 -14.92
C PRO A 45 -9.64 -1.96 -13.66
N ALA A 46 -9.63 -0.72 -13.14
CA ALA A 46 -8.90 -0.36 -11.93
C ALA A 46 -9.37 -1.13 -10.68
N GLY A 47 -10.67 -1.44 -10.57
CA GLY A 47 -11.20 -2.22 -9.44
C GLY A 47 -10.74 -3.68 -9.46
N LEU A 48 -10.54 -4.25 -10.65
CA LEU A 48 -10.04 -5.63 -10.80
C LEU A 48 -8.54 -5.74 -10.50
N ILE A 49 -7.75 -4.72 -10.84
CA ILE A 49 -6.31 -4.69 -10.52
C ILE A 49 -6.10 -4.59 -8.99
N ALA A 50 -6.86 -3.72 -8.31
CA ALA A 50 -6.79 -3.60 -6.85
C ALA A 50 -7.15 -4.92 -6.13
N LEU A 51 -8.12 -5.68 -6.66
CA LEU A 51 -8.54 -6.97 -6.09
C LEU A 51 -7.50 -8.09 -6.31
N GLN A 52 -6.73 -8.02 -7.41
CA GLN A 52 -5.65 -8.97 -7.71
C GLN A 52 -4.43 -8.76 -6.81
N GLU A 53 -4.12 -7.51 -6.45
CA GLU A 53 -3.01 -7.22 -5.55
C GLU A 53 -3.23 -7.85 -4.17
N ASP A 54 -4.46 -7.87 -3.66
CA ASP A 54 -4.77 -8.41 -2.34
C ASP A 54 -4.79 -9.95 -2.31
N THR A 55 -5.08 -10.59 -3.45
CA THR A 55 -5.10 -12.06 -3.58
C THR A 55 -3.73 -12.66 -3.91
N CYS A 56 -2.75 -11.85 -4.31
CA CYS A 56 -1.41 -12.28 -4.64
C CYS A 56 -0.65 -12.77 -3.38
N PRO A 57 -0.20 -14.05 -3.33
CA PRO A 57 0.56 -14.59 -2.18
C PRO A 57 1.77 -13.74 -1.80
N GLN A 58 2.53 -13.27 -2.80
CA GLN A 58 3.73 -12.45 -2.57
C GLN A 58 3.40 -11.06 -2.00
N HIS A 59 2.20 -10.54 -2.25
CA HIS A 59 1.76 -9.29 -1.65
C HIS A 59 1.41 -9.49 -0.17
N ARG A 60 0.69 -10.57 0.16
CA ARG A 60 0.39 -10.94 1.55
C ARG A 60 1.66 -11.17 2.36
N ASP A 61 2.65 -11.86 1.82
CA ASP A 61 3.93 -12.08 2.50
C ASP A 61 4.68 -10.76 2.76
N ARG A 62 4.72 -9.85 1.77
CA ARG A 62 5.32 -8.51 1.96
C ARG A 62 4.56 -7.68 2.98
N SER A 63 3.23 -7.73 2.96
CA SER A 63 2.39 -7.03 3.93
C SER A 63 2.62 -7.56 5.35
N ALA A 64 2.59 -8.89 5.52
CA ALA A 64 2.87 -9.57 6.78
C ALA A 64 4.26 -9.23 7.31
N ARG A 65 5.29 -9.22 6.45
CA ARG A 65 6.66 -8.83 6.85
C ARG A 65 6.72 -7.40 7.39
N ARG A 66 6.14 -6.43 6.67
CA ARG A 66 6.07 -5.03 7.12
C ARG A 66 5.29 -4.89 8.44
N GLY A 67 4.19 -5.63 8.58
CA GLY A 67 3.43 -5.70 9.83
C GLY A 67 4.31 -6.24 10.97
N GLY A 68 5.06 -7.31 10.72
CA GLY A 68 6.00 -7.90 11.68
C GLY A 68 7.08 -6.91 12.13
N GLU A 69 7.69 -6.19 11.19
CA GLU A 69 8.66 -5.13 11.47
C GLU A 69 8.08 -4.03 12.37
N ARG A 70 6.83 -3.60 12.12
CA ARG A 70 6.14 -2.62 12.97
C ARG A 70 5.92 -3.13 14.39
N VAL A 71 5.49 -4.39 14.55
CA VAL A 71 5.31 -4.99 15.87
C VAL A 71 6.63 -5.11 16.62
N LEU A 72 7.70 -5.53 15.95
CA LEU A 72 9.04 -5.57 16.56
C LEU A 72 9.52 -4.19 17.00
N GLY A 73 9.28 -3.15 16.18
CA GLY A 73 9.57 -1.76 16.53
C GLY A 73 8.78 -1.29 17.76
N ALA A 74 7.47 -1.59 17.81
CA ALA A 74 6.63 -1.24 18.95
C ALA A 74 7.05 -1.98 20.23
N LEU A 75 7.45 -3.26 20.14
CA LEU A 75 8.01 -4.01 21.26
C LEU A 75 9.32 -3.40 21.77
N GLY A 76 10.20 -2.96 20.87
CA GLY A 76 11.43 -2.24 21.26
C GLY A 76 11.12 -0.91 21.96
N ALA A 77 10.16 -0.14 21.45
CA ALA A 77 9.72 1.11 22.08
C ALA A 77 9.14 0.87 23.48
N ILE A 78 8.37 -0.21 23.66
CA ILE A 78 7.85 -0.66 24.95
C ILE A 78 8.98 -0.97 25.94
N GLN A 79 10.04 -1.65 25.50
CA GLN A 79 11.21 -1.93 26.34
C GLN A 79 11.89 -0.63 26.79
N ILE A 80 12.08 0.34 25.89
CA ILE A 80 12.67 1.63 26.26
C ILE A 80 11.74 2.38 27.24
N ALA A 81 10.44 2.38 26.98
CA ALA A 81 9.44 3.02 27.82
C ALA A 81 9.38 2.45 29.25
N THR A 82 9.74 1.17 29.45
CA THR A 82 9.84 0.63 30.84
C THR A 82 10.88 1.34 31.69
N LEU A 83 11.85 2.02 31.08
CA LEU A 83 12.88 2.78 31.81
C LEU A 83 12.41 4.19 32.18
N ASN A 84 11.40 4.72 31.48
CA ASN A 84 10.95 6.12 31.59
C ASN A 84 9.52 6.26 32.15
N GLU A 85 8.89 5.16 32.56
CA GLU A 85 7.52 5.08 33.10
C GLU A 85 6.37 5.60 32.19
N ASP A 86 6.66 6.06 30.97
CA ASP A 86 5.67 6.48 29.98
C ASP A 86 5.58 5.50 28.80
N GLY A 87 4.69 4.51 28.93
CA GLY A 87 4.53 3.41 27.97
C GLY A 87 3.18 3.33 27.26
N GLY A 88 2.23 4.22 27.55
CA GLY A 88 0.86 4.13 27.06
C GLY A 88 0.77 4.23 25.53
N ALA A 89 1.47 5.20 24.93
CA ALA A 89 1.51 5.38 23.47
C ALA A 89 2.13 4.17 22.74
N ALA A 90 3.20 3.61 23.31
CA ALA A 90 3.86 2.44 22.74
C ALA A 90 2.97 1.18 22.81
N LEU A 91 2.15 1.05 23.86
CA LEU A 91 1.17 -0.03 23.97
C LEU A 91 0.03 0.10 22.97
N ALA A 92 -0.51 1.31 22.80
CA ALA A 92 -1.54 1.57 21.79
C ALA A 92 -1.03 1.24 20.38
N ALA A 93 0.21 1.66 20.06
CA ALA A 93 0.86 1.34 18.79
C ALA A 93 1.10 -0.17 18.61
N LEU A 94 1.47 -0.89 19.68
CA LEU A 94 1.60 -2.35 19.62
C LEU A 94 0.26 -3.03 19.31
N ASN A 95 -0.81 -2.60 19.98
CA ASN A 95 -2.13 -3.18 19.80
C ASN A 95 -2.66 -2.98 18.36
N ASP A 96 -2.51 -1.77 17.81
CA ASP A 96 -2.89 -1.45 16.43
C ASP A 96 -2.05 -2.25 15.41
N ALA A 97 -0.74 -2.35 15.63
CA ALA A 97 0.15 -3.12 14.76
C ALA A 97 -0.18 -4.62 14.72
N ILE A 98 -0.66 -5.20 15.83
CA ILE A 98 -1.14 -6.59 15.86
C ILE A 98 -2.47 -6.72 15.12
N ALA A 99 -3.42 -5.81 15.36
CA ALA A 99 -4.77 -5.87 14.80
C ALA A 99 -4.78 -5.76 13.27
N THR A 100 -3.87 -4.98 12.71
CA THR A 100 -3.74 -4.75 11.25
C THR A 100 -2.82 -5.73 10.54
N MET A 101 -2.20 -6.68 11.27
CA MET A 101 -1.21 -7.59 10.71
C MET A 101 -1.84 -8.68 9.85
N THR A 102 -1.54 -8.65 8.56
CA THR A 102 -1.97 -9.66 7.58
C THR A 102 -1.35 -11.04 7.85
N GLU A 103 -2.11 -12.10 7.60
CA GLU A 103 -1.61 -13.47 7.64
C GLU A 103 -0.83 -13.83 6.35
N PRO A 104 0.43 -14.29 6.45
CA PRO A 104 1.25 -14.64 5.28
C PRO A 104 0.80 -15.94 4.61
N ALA A 105 1.09 -16.04 3.32
CA ALA A 105 0.87 -17.23 2.50
C ALA A 105 1.99 -18.27 2.69
N ASP A 106 3.24 -17.83 2.82
CA ASP A 106 4.37 -18.72 3.10
C ASP A 106 4.24 -19.37 4.49
N PRO A 107 4.27 -20.72 4.60
CA PRO A 107 4.19 -21.40 5.88
C PRO A 107 5.33 -21.07 6.84
N VAL A 108 6.56 -20.81 6.35
CA VAL A 108 7.69 -20.49 7.22
C VAL A 108 7.50 -19.10 7.82
N LEU A 109 7.21 -18.11 6.98
CA LEU A 109 6.87 -16.76 7.44
C LEU A 109 5.67 -16.77 8.40
N ARG A 110 4.67 -17.64 8.18
CA ARG A 110 3.53 -17.80 9.08
C ARG A 110 3.93 -18.19 10.49
N GLN A 111 4.85 -19.14 10.64
CA GLN A 111 5.35 -19.54 11.95
C GLN A 111 6.07 -18.38 12.65
N ILE A 112 6.92 -17.65 11.93
CA ILE A 112 7.68 -16.51 12.47
C ILE A 112 6.72 -15.39 12.91
N ILE A 113 5.78 -15.02 12.04
CA ILE A 113 4.77 -14.00 12.33
C ILE A 113 3.87 -14.43 13.50
N GLY A 114 3.50 -15.71 13.57
CA GLY A 114 2.77 -16.27 14.69
C GLY A 114 3.52 -16.14 16.02
N ALA A 115 4.82 -16.42 16.04
CA ALA A 115 5.66 -16.26 17.24
C ALA A 115 5.77 -14.79 17.68
N ILE A 116 5.94 -13.87 16.73
CA ILE A 116 5.97 -12.42 17.00
C ILE A 116 4.63 -11.96 17.60
N ARG A 117 3.51 -12.37 17.00
CA ARG A 117 2.16 -12.05 17.47
C ARG A 117 1.91 -12.61 18.87
N LEU A 118 2.36 -13.84 19.16
CA LEU A 118 2.26 -14.43 20.49
C LEU A 118 3.05 -13.61 21.52
N ARG A 119 4.30 -13.27 21.22
CA ARG A 119 5.12 -12.44 22.12
C ARG A 119 4.45 -11.11 22.42
N ALA A 120 3.90 -10.46 21.40
CA ALA A 120 3.22 -9.20 21.54
C ALA A 120 1.96 -9.29 22.42
N LYS A 121 1.15 -10.35 22.26
CA LYS A 121 0.00 -10.62 23.13
C LYS A 121 0.39 -10.86 24.59
N VAL A 122 1.48 -11.58 24.82
CA VAL A 122 2.00 -11.82 26.19
C VAL A 122 2.42 -10.51 26.84
N GLU A 123 3.09 -9.61 26.11
CA GLU A 123 3.48 -8.30 26.64
C GLU A 123 2.28 -7.41 26.95
N LEU A 124 1.25 -7.40 26.11
CA LEU A 124 0.01 -6.67 26.40
C LEU A 124 -0.66 -7.22 27.67
N ALA A 125 -0.85 -8.54 27.75
CA ALA A 125 -1.46 -9.18 28.92
C ALA A 125 -0.67 -8.95 30.21
N ARG A 126 0.66 -8.91 30.13
CA ARG A 126 1.53 -8.61 31.28
C ARG A 126 1.29 -7.21 31.81
N ARG A 127 1.05 -6.23 30.94
CA ARG A 127 0.84 -4.84 31.35
C ARG A 127 -0.58 -4.53 31.81
N ASP A 128 -1.57 -5.31 31.37
CA ASP A 128 -2.93 -5.21 31.90
C ASP A 128 -3.06 -5.77 33.34
N GLN A 129 -2.06 -6.52 33.81
CA GLN A 129 -2.02 -7.12 35.16
C GLN A 129 -1.26 -6.28 36.20
N ILE A 130 -0.60 -5.20 35.79
CA ILE A 130 0.19 -4.29 36.64
C ILE A 130 -0.61 -3.02 36.85
#